data_AF-A0A7W1B0I9-F1
#
_entry.id   AF-A0A7W1B0I9-F1
#
_cell.length_a   1.000
_cell.length_b   1.000
_cell.length_c   1.000
_cell.angle_alpha   90.00
_cell.angle_beta   90.00
_cell.angle_gamma   90.00
#
_symmetry.space_group_name_H-M   'P 1'
#
loop_
_entity.id
_entity.type
_entity.pdbx_description
1 polymer ?
#
loop_
_entity_poly.entity_id
_entity_poly.type
_entity_poly.pdbx_seq_one_letter_code
_entity_poly.pdbx_strand_id
1 'polypeptide(L)'
;YTLVRNHEVNGPVGAFGDPSMAYDPLAGGGTTTVVVDGFGHVARSFVSLNGTQINCSGGPMPWASWVTCEETVNGDDVGPDFTGQPNTGLQKHGYIYEVPVGRTVVGTPIRSAGRFAHESVAWDRVSRALYMSEDNFAFPSGFYRYLPPNDPMADKRLADGGRLQMLAVVNQPNADLAGEAGPAPAVGARFPVRWVDIPDPDPTFTGTPSNDFALQAVGLQGFDQGAAKFSRLEGTVADRGRIFFTSTQGGTLPPGEPDPSGYGRGRGQIWSYDTVRHVLELLYESPTKEVLDMPDNVTTSQQGAIVLCEDGGEGNYIRGLTPDGQLFDFAVNAIAGRENDEFAGSTFSPDYHTLFVNIQSDSGLTFAIWGPWDLGGFR
;
A
#
# COMPACT_ATOMS: atom_id res chain seq x y z
N TYR A 1 -3.62 6.87 -22.00
CA TYR A 1 -3.24 6.86 -20.58
C TYR A 1 -1.87 6.23 -20.39
N THR A 2 -1.21 6.48 -19.26
CA THR A 2 0.06 5.85 -18.89
C THR A 2 -0.16 5.09 -17.60
N LEU A 3 0.07 3.78 -17.62
CA LEU A 3 -0.03 2.89 -16.48
C LEU A 3 1.39 2.54 -16.04
N VAL A 4 1.69 2.71 -14.75
CA VAL A 4 2.90 2.17 -14.13
C VAL A 4 2.45 0.95 -13.33
N ARG A 5 3.00 -0.21 -13.65
CA ARG A 5 2.68 -1.47 -12.98
C ARG A 5 3.88 -1.91 -12.20
N ASN A 6 3.69 -2.18 -10.93
CA ASN A 6 4.70 -2.80 -10.10
C ASN A 6 4.86 -4.28 -10.45
N HIS A 7 6.01 -4.83 -10.08
CA HIS A 7 6.32 -6.25 -10.14
C HIS A 7 6.75 -6.70 -8.75
N GLU A 8 5.82 -7.36 -8.07
CA GLU A 8 6.01 -7.88 -6.74
C GLU A 8 6.75 -9.21 -6.81
N VAL A 9 8.07 -9.11 -6.87
CA VAL A 9 8.95 -10.27 -7.01
C VAL A 9 9.93 -10.28 -5.86
N ASN A 10 9.92 -11.37 -5.09
CA ASN A 10 10.81 -11.57 -3.97
C ASN A 10 12.11 -12.29 -4.39
N GLY A 11 13.15 -12.11 -3.56
CA GLY A 11 14.38 -12.89 -3.55
C GLY A 11 15.44 -12.38 -4.51
N PRO A 12 16.68 -12.90 -4.35
CA PRO A 12 17.76 -12.62 -5.27
C PRO A 12 17.61 -13.44 -6.56
N VAL A 13 16.63 -13.10 -7.39
CA VAL A 13 16.33 -13.81 -8.66
C VAL A 13 16.93 -13.13 -9.89
N GLY A 14 17.57 -11.97 -9.70
CA GLY A 14 18.19 -11.15 -10.74
C GLY A 14 17.22 -10.17 -11.38
N ALA A 15 17.75 -9.00 -11.73
CA ALA A 15 16.98 -7.92 -12.32
C ALA A 15 16.39 -8.30 -13.69
N PHE A 16 15.12 -7.96 -13.94
CA PHE A 16 14.38 -8.40 -15.13
C PHE A 16 14.64 -7.54 -16.40
N GLY A 17 15.13 -6.33 -16.21
CA GLY A 17 15.61 -5.41 -17.26
C GLY A 17 17.14 -5.37 -17.38
N ASP A 18 17.68 -4.25 -17.87
CA ASP A 18 19.14 -4.03 -17.98
C ASP A 18 19.79 -3.98 -16.58
N PRO A 19 20.71 -4.90 -16.23
CA PRO A 19 21.36 -4.90 -14.91
C PRO A 19 22.20 -3.66 -14.63
N SER A 20 22.68 -2.95 -15.64
CA SER A 20 23.42 -1.69 -15.46
C SER A 20 22.51 -0.51 -15.05
N MET A 21 21.19 -0.70 -15.21
CA MET A 21 20.17 0.26 -14.82
C MET A 21 19.40 -0.17 -13.55
N ALA A 22 19.82 -1.26 -12.91
CA ALA A 22 19.20 -1.78 -11.69
C ALA A 22 19.70 -1.04 -10.45
N TYR A 23 18.83 -0.82 -9.45
CA TYR A 23 19.27 -0.41 -8.11
C TYR A 23 20.14 -1.52 -7.47
N ASP A 24 19.60 -2.73 -7.46
CA ASP A 24 20.31 -3.96 -7.11
C ASP A 24 20.20 -4.98 -8.27
N PRO A 25 21.30 -5.34 -8.95
CA PRO A 25 21.30 -6.34 -10.01
C PRO A 25 20.80 -7.74 -9.60
N LEU A 26 20.80 -8.06 -8.30
CA LEU A 26 20.30 -9.34 -7.78
C LEU A 26 18.79 -9.35 -7.54
N ALA A 27 18.13 -8.19 -7.49
CA ALA A 27 16.72 -8.09 -7.14
C ALA A 27 15.79 -8.13 -8.37
N GLY A 28 14.70 -8.91 -8.29
CA GLY A 28 13.81 -9.18 -9.43
C GLY A 28 12.61 -8.25 -9.61
N GLY A 29 12.31 -7.40 -8.63
CA GLY A 29 11.19 -6.47 -8.67
C GLY A 29 11.48 -5.18 -9.43
N GLY A 30 10.46 -4.35 -9.57
CA GLY A 30 10.53 -3.05 -10.21
C GLY A 30 9.20 -2.61 -10.78
N THR A 31 9.25 -1.85 -11.88
CA THR A 31 8.04 -1.38 -12.56
C THR A 31 8.15 -1.46 -14.08
N THR A 32 7.03 -1.71 -14.73
CA THR A 32 6.86 -1.48 -16.18
C THR A 32 5.89 -0.34 -16.44
N THR A 33 6.23 0.52 -17.39
CA THR A 33 5.32 1.55 -17.88
C THR A 33 4.68 1.12 -19.19
N VAL A 34 3.35 1.16 -19.24
CA VAL A 34 2.53 0.84 -20.41
C VAL A 34 1.76 2.08 -20.83
N VAL A 35 1.92 2.48 -22.09
CA VAL A 35 1.15 3.55 -22.71
C VAL A 35 0.01 2.91 -23.49
N VAL A 36 -1.21 3.24 -23.12
CA VAL A 36 -2.45 2.72 -23.73
C VAL A 36 -3.29 3.85 -24.31
N ASP A 37 -4.07 3.59 -25.35
CA ASP A 37 -5.09 4.52 -25.82
C ASP A 37 -6.37 4.44 -24.96
N GLY A 38 -7.41 5.20 -25.34
CA GLY A 38 -8.71 5.20 -24.63
C GLY A 38 -9.51 3.90 -24.75
N PHE A 39 -9.08 2.99 -25.63
CA PHE A 39 -9.70 1.69 -25.92
C PHE A 39 -8.84 0.51 -25.44
N GLY A 40 -7.78 0.80 -24.67
CA GLY A 40 -6.91 -0.22 -24.07
C GLY A 40 -5.85 -0.78 -25.03
N HIS A 41 -5.69 -0.25 -26.25
CA HIS A 41 -4.62 -0.68 -27.13
C HIS A 41 -3.26 -0.20 -26.62
N VAL A 42 -2.31 -1.11 -26.52
CA VAL A 42 -0.94 -0.80 -26.09
C VAL A 42 -0.15 -0.17 -27.22
N ALA A 43 0.23 1.10 -27.05
CA ALA A 43 1.11 1.82 -27.97
C ALA A 43 2.59 1.59 -27.66
N ARG A 44 2.94 1.45 -26.39
CA ARG A 44 4.32 1.26 -25.93
C ARG A 44 4.35 0.58 -24.56
N SER A 45 5.34 -0.27 -24.33
CA SER A 45 5.66 -0.85 -23.01
C SER A 45 7.17 -0.87 -22.81
N PHE A 46 7.65 -0.57 -21.61
CA PHE A 46 9.07 -0.62 -21.26
C PHE A 46 9.28 -0.76 -19.75
N VAL A 47 10.46 -1.26 -19.36
CA VAL A 47 10.90 -1.32 -17.96
C VAL A 47 11.21 0.11 -17.47
N SER A 48 10.49 0.60 -16.48
CA SER A 48 10.65 1.96 -15.94
C SER A 48 11.56 2.01 -14.70
N LEU A 49 11.52 0.98 -13.88
CA LEU A 49 12.41 0.76 -12.73
C LEU A 49 12.72 -0.74 -12.65
N ASN A 50 13.92 -1.11 -12.21
CA ASN A 50 14.32 -2.50 -12.02
C ASN A 50 15.36 -2.60 -10.89
N GLY A 51 15.52 -3.80 -10.34
CA GLY A 51 16.47 -4.07 -9.27
C GLY A 51 15.96 -3.61 -7.91
N THR A 52 14.65 -3.54 -7.71
CA THR A 52 13.99 -3.37 -6.40
C THR A 52 13.31 -4.69 -6.01
N GLN A 53 12.74 -4.82 -4.83
CA GLN A 53 12.15 -6.07 -4.34
C GLN A 53 10.74 -5.89 -3.80
N ILE A 54 9.89 -6.88 -4.06
CA ILE A 54 8.50 -6.93 -3.56
C ILE A 54 7.82 -5.58 -3.75
N ASN A 55 7.88 -5.06 -4.99
CA ASN A 55 7.17 -3.84 -5.30
C ASN A 55 5.67 -4.15 -5.25
N CYS A 56 5.02 -3.92 -4.11
CA CYS A 56 3.62 -4.28 -3.92
C CYS A 56 2.72 -3.24 -4.59
N SER A 57 2.40 -2.16 -3.88
CA SER A 57 1.61 -1.04 -4.40
C SER A 57 2.40 0.29 -4.43
N GLY A 58 1.70 1.41 -4.34
CA GLY A 58 2.29 2.73 -4.52
C GLY A 58 1.24 3.81 -4.71
N GLY A 59 1.65 4.95 -5.27
CA GLY A 59 0.75 6.08 -5.45
C GLY A 59 1.13 7.02 -6.59
N PRO A 60 0.13 7.58 -7.30
CA PRO A 60 0.37 8.56 -8.34
C PRO A 60 0.69 9.93 -7.74
N MET A 61 1.79 10.52 -8.18
CA MET A 61 2.21 11.84 -7.75
C MET A 61 1.75 12.92 -8.74
N PRO A 62 1.22 14.06 -8.24
CA PRO A 62 0.79 15.19 -9.05
C PRO A 62 1.78 15.78 -10.05
N TRP A 63 3.08 15.53 -9.87
CA TRP A 63 4.15 16.01 -10.73
C TRP A 63 4.57 14.99 -11.80
N ALA A 64 3.66 14.10 -12.17
CA ALA A 64 3.84 13.08 -13.22
C ALA A 64 4.91 12.04 -12.87
N SER A 65 4.81 11.50 -11.65
CA SER A 65 5.58 10.35 -11.21
C SER A 65 4.66 9.33 -10.56
N TRP A 66 5.10 8.07 -10.50
CA TRP A 66 4.60 7.05 -9.60
C TRP A 66 5.60 6.90 -8.46
N VAL A 67 5.14 6.67 -7.23
CA VAL A 67 6.01 6.21 -6.15
C VAL A 67 5.66 4.75 -5.90
N THR A 68 6.63 3.86 -6.11
CA THR A 68 6.50 2.42 -5.83
C THR A 68 7.08 2.10 -4.46
N CYS A 69 6.52 1.09 -3.81
CA CYS A 69 6.83 0.70 -2.43
C CYS A 69 7.40 -0.72 -2.40
N GLU A 70 8.53 -0.93 -1.74
CA GLU A 70 9.03 -2.26 -1.44
C GLU A 70 8.42 -2.76 -0.11
N GLU A 71 7.69 -3.87 -0.15
CA GLU A 71 7.07 -4.51 1.01
C GLU A 71 8.05 -5.55 1.63
N THR A 72 9.22 -5.08 2.04
CA THR A 72 10.24 -5.95 2.64
C THR A 72 11.20 -5.15 3.52
N VAL A 73 12.13 -5.84 4.18
CA VAL A 73 13.33 -5.23 4.77
C VAL A 73 14.59 -5.99 4.35
N ASN A 74 14.52 -6.80 3.30
CA ASN A 74 15.62 -7.62 2.82
C ASN A 74 16.90 -6.79 2.59
N GLY A 75 18.05 -7.46 2.72
CA GLY A 75 19.36 -6.87 2.56
C GLY A 75 20.43 -7.76 3.19
N ASP A 76 21.68 -7.62 2.78
CA ASP A 76 22.79 -8.43 3.31
C ASP A 76 22.97 -8.31 4.84
N ASP A 77 22.44 -7.26 5.43
CA ASP A 77 22.41 -6.96 6.86
C ASP A 77 21.24 -7.62 7.62
N VAL A 78 20.33 -8.33 6.94
CA VAL A 78 19.16 -8.99 7.54
C VAL A 78 19.11 -10.47 7.15
N GLY A 79 18.72 -11.33 8.09
CA GLY A 79 18.57 -12.76 7.85
C GLY A 79 17.48 -13.08 6.82
N PRO A 80 17.35 -14.36 6.41
CA PRO A 80 16.33 -14.79 5.46
C PRO A 80 14.92 -14.37 5.88
N ASP A 81 14.09 -14.00 4.90
CA ASP A 81 12.65 -13.78 5.07
C ASP A 81 11.87 -15.11 5.08
N PHE A 82 10.55 -15.03 4.90
CA PHE A 82 9.64 -16.17 4.86
C PHE A 82 9.96 -17.20 3.76
N THR A 83 10.75 -16.84 2.74
CA THR A 83 11.18 -17.77 1.69
C THR A 83 12.32 -18.68 2.14
N GLY A 84 13.02 -18.30 3.21
CA GLY A 84 14.23 -18.98 3.69
C GLY A 84 15.46 -18.80 2.79
N GLN A 85 15.38 -18.02 1.71
CA GLN A 85 16.52 -17.71 0.86
C GLN A 85 17.48 -16.73 1.54
N PRO A 86 18.80 -16.92 1.44
CA PRO A 86 19.76 -15.99 2.04
C PRO A 86 19.79 -14.66 1.28
N ASN A 87 19.80 -13.55 2.02
CA ASN A 87 19.93 -12.20 1.47
C ASN A 87 21.37 -11.80 1.09
N THR A 88 22.28 -12.76 0.99
CA THR A 88 23.71 -12.51 0.80
C THR A 88 23.98 -11.71 -0.48
N GLY A 89 24.60 -10.54 -0.31
CA GLY A 89 25.02 -9.68 -1.43
C GLY A 89 23.94 -8.73 -1.94
N LEU A 90 22.72 -8.80 -1.41
CA LEU A 90 21.68 -7.80 -1.67
C LEU A 90 22.08 -6.44 -1.07
N GLN A 91 21.72 -5.37 -1.77
CA GLN A 91 21.62 -4.04 -1.18
C GLN A 91 20.54 -4.03 -0.10
N LYS A 92 20.51 -3.00 0.75
CA LYS A 92 19.34 -2.77 1.60
C LYS A 92 18.10 -2.49 0.73
N HIS A 93 17.00 -3.15 1.05
CA HIS A 93 15.65 -2.94 0.50
C HIS A 93 14.66 -2.59 1.61
N GLY A 94 13.43 -2.27 1.21
CA GLY A 94 12.35 -1.80 2.07
C GLY A 94 12.11 -0.30 1.96
N TYR A 95 12.37 0.28 0.79
CA TYR A 95 12.24 1.72 0.57
C TYR A 95 11.18 2.04 -0.48
N ILE A 96 10.80 3.30 -0.55
CA ILE A 96 10.02 3.85 -1.65
C ILE A 96 10.95 4.44 -2.73
N TYR A 97 10.50 4.39 -3.99
CA TYR A 97 11.23 4.90 -5.14
C TYR A 97 10.33 5.73 -6.03
N GLU A 98 10.82 6.89 -6.46
CA GLU A 98 10.13 7.71 -7.45
C GLU A 98 10.42 7.23 -8.88
N VAL A 99 9.37 7.01 -9.65
CA VAL A 99 9.37 6.57 -11.04
C VAL A 99 8.69 7.63 -11.91
N PRO A 100 9.45 8.56 -12.51
CA PRO A 100 8.90 9.56 -13.43
C PRO A 100 8.25 8.90 -14.65
N VAL A 101 7.08 9.40 -15.07
CA VAL A 101 6.39 8.80 -16.21
C VAL A 101 7.19 8.99 -17.51
N GLY A 102 7.19 7.96 -18.36
CA GLY A 102 7.69 8.06 -19.75
C GLY A 102 9.18 7.80 -19.96
N ARG A 103 9.95 7.48 -18.91
CA ARG A 103 11.38 7.09 -19.04
C ARG A 103 11.80 6.01 -18.05
N THR A 104 12.87 5.30 -18.39
CA THR A 104 13.57 4.39 -17.47
C THR A 104 14.49 5.18 -16.54
N VAL A 105 14.58 4.77 -15.28
CA VAL A 105 15.47 5.37 -14.27
C VAL A 105 16.26 4.30 -13.53
N VAL A 106 17.42 4.69 -12.99
CA VAL A 106 18.09 3.92 -11.93
C VAL A 106 17.44 4.32 -10.60
N GLY A 107 16.99 3.33 -9.83
CA GLY A 107 16.31 3.57 -8.56
C GLY A 107 17.19 4.33 -7.58
N THR A 108 16.64 5.38 -6.97
CA THR A 108 17.24 6.07 -5.82
C THR A 108 16.28 5.95 -4.64
N PRO A 109 16.62 5.21 -3.58
CA PRO A 109 15.72 5.00 -2.45
C PRO A 109 15.55 6.30 -1.65
N ILE A 110 14.33 6.56 -1.17
CA ILE A 110 14.04 7.65 -0.23
C ILE A 110 14.17 7.10 1.19
N ARG A 111 15.41 6.95 1.67
CA ARG A 111 15.72 6.24 2.93
C ARG A 111 15.06 6.87 4.16
N SER A 112 14.97 8.19 4.19
CA SER A 112 14.36 8.94 5.30
C SER A 112 12.84 8.77 5.38
N ALA A 113 12.22 8.13 4.38
CA ALA A 113 10.81 7.72 4.43
C ALA A 113 10.61 6.40 5.20
N GLY A 114 11.69 5.72 5.60
CA GLY A 114 11.63 4.51 6.43
C GLY A 114 12.07 3.26 5.69
N ARG A 115 12.68 2.32 6.43
CA ARG A 115 12.93 0.94 6.01
C ARG A 115 11.98 -0.02 6.73
N PHE A 116 10.85 -0.32 6.10
CA PHE A 116 9.82 -1.23 6.60
C PHE A 116 9.04 -1.80 5.41
N ALA A 117 8.06 -2.67 5.68
CA ALA A 117 7.19 -3.23 4.66
C ALA A 117 6.18 -2.17 4.17
N HIS A 118 6.59 -1.33 3.21
CA HIS A 118 5.72 -0.29 2.65
C HIS A 118 4.74 -0.92 1.69
N GLU A 119 3.44 -0.75 1.94
CA GLU A 119 2.44 -1.22 0.99
C GLU A 119 2.16 -0.17 -0.09
N SER A 120 1.69 1.01 0.33
CA SER A 120 1.27 2.04 -0.62
C SER A 120 1.52 3.45 -0.09
N VAL A 121 1.39 4.44 -0.99
CA VAL A 121 1.51 5.85 -0.62
C VAL A 121 0.42 6.74 -1.21
N ALA A 122 0.08 7.80 -0.50
CA ALA A 122 -0.88 8.81 -0.94
C ALA A 122 -0.36 10.24 -0.66
N TRP A 123 -0.35 11.11 -1.68
CA TRP A 123 0.10 12.50 -1.53
C TRP A 123 -1.06 13.45 -1.20
N ASP A 124 -0.94 14.19 -0.10
CA ASP A 124 -1.83 15.33 0.17
C ASP A 124 -1.15 16.65 -0.16
N ARG A 125 -1.82 17.46 -0.98
CA ARG A 125 -1.32 18.78 -1.40
C ARG A 125 -1.37 19.81 -0.28
N VAL A 126 -2.29 19.66 0.68
CA VAL A 126 -2.49 20.64 1.76
C VAL A 126 -1.42 20.46 2.83
N SER A 127 -1.28 19.25 3.37
CA SER A 127 -0.26 18.95 4.37
C SER A 127 1.16 18.85 3.78
N ARG A 128 1.28 18.71 2.45
CA ARG A 128 2.54 18.49 1.73
C ARG A 128 3.29 17.27 2.26
N ALA A 129 2.54 16.22 2.58
CA ALA A 129 3.05 14.98 3.13
C ALA A 129 2.67 13.80 2.23
N LEU A 130 3.55 12.80 2.24
CA LEU A 130 3.27 11.49 1.69
C LEU A 130 2.78 10.60 2.83
N TYR A 131 1.55 10.11 2.79
CA TYR A 131 1.00 9.16 3.75
C TYR A 131 1.29 7.75 3.28
N MET A 132 1.68 6.87 4.19
CA MET A 132 2.21 5.55 3.85
C MET A 132 1.62 4.52 4.81
N SER A 133 1.25 3.37 4.26
CA SER A 133 0.82 2.20 5.02
C SER A 133 1.96 1.21 5.16
N GLU A 134 1.93 0.47 6.27
CA GLU A 134 2.82 -0.64 6.54
C GLU A 134 1.97 -1.91 6.57
N ASP A 135 2.22 -2.86 5.66
CA ASP A 135 1.67 -4.21 5.82
C ASP A 135 2.69 -5.05 6.59
N ASN A 136 2.34 -5.35 7.85
CA ASN A 136 3.17 -6.18 8.69
C ASN A 136 2.40 -7.45 9.03
N PHE A 137 2.74 -8.53 8.35
CA PHE A 137 1.96 -9.77 8.41
C PHE A 137 1.80 -10.31 9.84
N ALA A 138 2.87 -10.35 10.62
CA ALA A 138 2.89 -11.01 11.94
C ALA A 138 2.90 -10.03 13.13
N PHE A 139 3.01 -8.73 12.90
CA PHE A 139 3.18 -7.72 13.94
C PHE A 139 2.24 -6.53 13.71
N PRO A 140 2.04 -5.65 14.71
CA PRO A 140 1.20 -4.46 14.51
C PRO A 140 1.78 -3.53 13.45
N SER A 141 0.91 -3.04 12.57
CA SER A 141 1.22 -2.08 11.52
C SER A 141 1.12 -0.64 11.99
N GLY A 142 1.93 0.23 11.40
CA GLY A 142 1.84 1.68 11.49
C GLY A 142 1.17 2.35 10.29
N PHE A 143 0.54 3.51 10.57
CA PHE A 143 0.20 4.48 9.54
C PHE A 143 1.17 5.67 9.65
N TYR A 144 1.92 5.93 8.58
CA TYR A 144 3.02 6.90 8.58
C TYR A 144 2.72 8.11 7.71
N ARG A 145 3.49 9.18 7.93
CA ARG A 145 3.65 10.25 6.94
C ARG A 145 5.12 10.65 6.82
N TYR A 146 5.55 10.89 5.59
CA TYR A 146 6.86 11.46 5.26
C TYR A 146 6.69 12.93 4.87
N LEU A 147 7.47 13.78 5.53
CA LEU A 147 7.58 15.21 5.25
C LEU A 147 8.86 15.45 4.44
N PRO A 148 8.78 15.59 3.10
CA PRO A 148 9.96 15.80 2.28
C PRO A 148 10.65 17.13 2.64
N PRO A 149 11.98 17.22 2.50
CA PRO A 149 12.73 18.44 2.82
C PRO A 149 12.61 19.51 1.72
N ASN A 150 12.09 19.14 0.56
CA ASN A 150 11.92 20.00 -0.61
C ASN A 150 10.44 20.30 -0.86
N ASP A 151 10.11 21.04 -1.94
CA ASP A 151 8.72 21.23 -2.38
C ASP A 151 8.51 20.42 -3.68
N PRO A 152 8.03 19.16 -3.61
CA PRO A 152 7.92 18.30 -4.79
C PRO A 152 7.00 18.86 -5.88
N MET A 153 6.02 19.70 -5.50
CA MET A 153 5.15 20.35 -6.47
C MET A 153 5.89 21.38 -7.31
N ALA A 154 6.90 22.05 -6.74
CA ALA A 154 7.76 23.00 -7.44
C ALA A 154 8.92 22.29 -8.14
N ASP A 155 9.60 21.39 -7.43
CA ASP A 155 10.83 20.73 -7.89
C ASP A 155 10.57 19.57 -8.85
N LYS A 156 9.32 19.11 -8.93
CA LYS A 156 8.87 17.97 -9.74
C LYS A 156 9.56 16.65 -9.41
N ARG A 157 9.95 16.49 -8.14
CA ARG A 157 10.56 15.28 -7.60
C ARG A 157 10.46 15.24 -6.08
N LEU A 158 10.45 14.04 -5.52
CA LEU A 158 10.71 13.84 -4.09
C LEU A 158 12.21 13.89 -3.81
N ALA A 159 12.58 14.43 -2.66
CA ALA A 159 13.93 14.36 -2.12
C ALA A 159 13.97 13.50 -0.85
N ASP A 160 15.09 12.80 -0.68
CA ASP A 160 15.47 12.17 0.58
C ASP A 160 15.97 13.22 1.59
N GLY A 161 16.04 12.86 2.87
CA GLY A 161 16.48 13.71 3.98
C GLY A 161 15.36 14.44 4.73
N GLY A 162 14.11 14.00 4.55
CA GLY A 162 12.93 14.53 5.24
C GLY A 162 12.74 13.96 6.65
N ARG A 163 11.50 14.08 7.17
CA ARG A 163 11.12 13.50 8.47
C ARG A 163 10.03 12.45 8.30
N LEU A 164 10.24 11.28 8.90
CA LEU A 164 9.22 10.25 9.06
C LEU A 164 8.46 10.45 10.37
N GLN A 165 7.15 10.30 10.34
CA GLN A 165 6.30 10.33 11.51
C GLN A 165 5.26 9.21 11.47
N MET A 166 4.84 8.73 12.64
CA MET A 166 3.82 7.70 12.78
C MET A 166 2.59 8.26 13.52
N LEU A 167 1.40 7.82 13.11
CA LEU A 167 0.13 8.31 13.67
C LEU A 167 -0.05 7.82 15.12
N ALA A 168 -0.49 8.72 16.00
CA ALA A 168 -0.86 8.41 17.38
C ALA A 168 -2.23 9.00 17.72
N VAL A 169 -3.04 8.31 18.51
CA VAL A 169 -4.31 8.85 18.99
C VAL A 169 -4.05 9.77 20.20
N VAL A 170 -4.70 10.94 20.21
CA VAL A 170 -4.56 11.91 21.29
C VAL A 170 -5.09 11.30 22.60
N ASN A 171 -4.30 11.39 23.67
CA ASN A 171 -4.59 10.86 25.00
C ASN A 171 -4.86 9.34 25.07
N GLN A 172 -4.45 8.58 24.05
CA GLN A 172 -4.57 7.12 24.02
C GLN A 172 -3.27 6.51 23.48
N PRO A 173 -2.20 6.47 24.29
CA PRO A 173 -0.94 5.88 23.87
C PRO A 173 -1.15 4.41 23.51
N ASN A 174 -0.58 3.98 22.37
CA ASN A 174 -0.71 2.59 21.90
C ASN A 174 -2.16 2.13 21.72
N ALA A 175 -3.03 3.03 21.24
CA ALA A 175 -4.41 2.69 20.89
C ALA A 175 -4.43 1.47 19.95
N ASP A 176 -5.13 0.42 20.37
CA ASP A 176 -5.35 -0.79 19.58
C ASP A 176 -6.52 -0.53 18.62
N LEU A 177 -6.19 -0.13 17.39
CA LEU A 177 -7.16 0.10 16.33
C LEU A 177 -7.41 -1.17 15.52
N ALA A 178 -6.54 -2.18 15.65
CA ALA A 178 -6.71 -3.50 15.06
C ALA A 178 -7.81 -4.34 15.73
N GLY A 179 -8.06 -4.12 17.02
CA GLY A 179 -8.93 -5.00 17.81
C GLY A 179 -8.26 -6.34 18.18
N GLU A 180 -6.93 -6.34 18.27
CA GLU A 180 -6.14 -7.54 18.54
C GLU A 180 -6.22 -7.96 20.01
N ALA A 181 -5.95 -7.03 20.92
CA ALA A 181 -5.89 -7.26 22.36
C ALA A 181 -7.19 -6.87 23.09
N GLY A 182 -8.04 -6.07 22.44
CA GLY A 182 -9.30 -5.57 22.98
C GLY A 182 -10.42 -5.54 21.94
N PRO A 183 -11.61 -5.01 22.30
CA PRO A 183 -12.67 -4.84 21.34
C PRO A 183 -12.23 -3.88 20.24
N ALA A 184 -12.54 -4.23 18.99
CA ALA A 184 -12.31 -3.34 17.86
C ALA A 184 -13.11 -2.03 18.00
N PRO A 185 -12.62 -0.92 17.43
CA PRO A 185 -13.40 0.30 17.29
C PRO A 185 -14.73 0.05 16.58
N ALA A 186 -15.79 0.71 17.03
CA ALA A 186 -17.07 0.65 16.31
C ALA A 186 -16.99 1.46 15.00
N VAL A 187 -17.70 1.02 13.96
CA VAL A 187 -17.90 1.82 12.73
C VAL A 187 -18.44 3.21 13.09
N GLY A 188 -17.87 4.25 12.48
CA GLY A 188 -18.13 5.66 12.79
C GLY A 188 -17.37 6.20 14.01
N ALA A 189 -16.53 5.40 14.67
CA ALA A 189 -15.63 5.89 15.72
C ALA A 189 -14.63 6.88 15.13
N ARG A 190 -14.42 8.00 15.84
CA ARG A 190 -13.58 9.12 15.41
C ARG A 190 -12.54 9.43 16.45
N PHE A 191 -11.29 9.54 16.00
CA PHE A 191 -10.12 9.70 16.85
C PHE A 191 -9.39 10.98 16.46
N PRO A 192 -9.29 11.99 17.36
CA PRO A 192 -8.32 13.06 17.19
C PRO A 192 -6.91 12.47 17.22
N VAL A 193 -6.07 12.84 16.26
CA VAL A 193 -4.72 12.28 16.14
C VAL A 193 -3.62 13.32 16.28
N ARG A 194 -2.44 12.84 16.63
CA ARG A 194 -1.16 13.56 16.62
C ARG A 194 -0.13 12.69 15.88
N TRP A 195 1.04 13.25 15.62
CA TRP A 195 2.13 12.54 14.93
C TRP A 195 3.36 12.49 15.82
N VAL A 196 3.98 11.33 15.93
CA VAL A 196 5.27 11.13 16.63
C VAL A 196 6.39 11.01 15.62
N ASP A 197 7.51 11.68 15.87
CA ASP A 197 8.69 11.60 14.99
C ASP A 197 9.34 10.22 15.12
N ILE A 198 9.81 9.65 14.02
CA ILE A 198 10.65 8.46 14.02
C ILE A 198 12.12 8.91 13.94
N PRO A 199 12.92 8.74 15.01
CA PRO A 199 14.28 9.27 15.04
C PRO A 199 15.24 8.59 14.06
N ASP A 200 15.12 7.27 13.87
CA ASP A 200 16.00 6.48 13.00
C ASP A 200 15.17 5.70 11.96
N PRO A 201 14.82 6.32 10.81
CA PRO A 201 14.00 5.68 9.78
C PRO A 201 14.74 4.60 8.97
N ASP A 202 16.07 4.57 8.95
CA ASP A 202 16.86 3.54 8.22
C ASP A 202 17.89 2.90 9.17
N PRO A 203 17.43 2.08 10.14
CA PRO A 203 18.32 1.54 11.17
C PRO A 203 19.50 0.76 10.59
N THR A 204 20.64 0.88 11.28
CA THR A 204 21.81 0.04 11.02
C THR A 204 21.89 -1.04 12.07
N PHE A 205 21.86 -2.30 11.63
CA PHE A 205 21.91 -3.44 12.53
C PHE A 205 23.36 -3.85 12.82
N THR A 206 23.57 -4.40 14.02
CA THR A 206 24.84 -5.07 14.37
C THR A 206 24.67 -6.57 14.16
N GLY A 207 25.55 -7.17 13.36
CA GLY A 207 25.37 -8.56 12.91
C GLY A 207 24.25 -8.68 11.87
N THR A 208 23.61 -9.84 11.83
CA THR A 208 22.52 -10.15 10.88
C THR A 208 21.31 -10.63 11.69
N PRO A 209 20.46 -9.71 12.20
CA PRO A 209 19.23 -10.09 12.93
C PRO A 209 18.27 -10.88 12.04
N SER A 210 17.25 -11.51 12.64
CA SER A 210 16.15 -12.11 11.86
C SER A 210 15.37 -11.03 11.09
N ASN A 211 14.71 -11.46 10.02
CA ASN A 211 13.83 -10.59 9.25
C ASN A 211 12.71 -10.00 10.14
N ASP A 212 12.05 -10.81 10.96
CA ASP A 212 11.04 -10.38 11.94
C ASP A 212 11.51 -9.27 12.89
N PHE A 213 12.78 -9.32 13.31
CA PHE A 213 13.35 -8.28 14.16
C PHE A 213 13.55 -6.98 13.37
N ALA A 214 14.09 -7.09 12.16
CA ALA A 214 14.33 -5.94 11.29
C ALA A 214 13.02 -5.26 10.86
N LEU A 215 11.98 -6.04 10.53
CA LEU A 215 10.64 -5.56 10.13
C LEU A 215 10.04 -4.61 11.18
N GLN A 216 10.23 -4.91 12.46
CA GLN A 216 9.65 -4.12 13.55
C GLN A 216 10.49 -2.92 13.96
N ALA A 217 11.73 -2.78 13.48
CA ALA A 217 12.70 -1.83 14.02
C ALA A 217 12.25 -0.37 13.90
N VAL A 218 11.54 -0.02 12.82
CA VAL A 218 10.98 1.33 12.61
C VAL A 218 9.70 1.50 13.44
N GLY A 219 8.75 0.58 13.34
CA GLY A 219 7.46 0.66 14.04
C GLY A 219 7.59 0.71 15.56
N LEU A 220 8.53 -0.04 16.15
CA LEU A 220 8.80 -0.02 17.59
C LEU A 220 9.16 1.38 18.12
N GLN A 221 9.88 2.20 17.35
CA GLN A 221 10.22 3.57 17.74
C GLN A 221 8.98 4.47 17.87
N GLY A 222 7.97 4.23 17.04
CA GLY A 222 6.70 4.93 17.12
C GLY A 222 5.84 4.43 18.27
N PHE A 223 5.76 3.10 18.48
CA PHE A 223 5.04 2.49 19.60
C PHE A 223 5.61 2.91 20.97
N ASP A 224 6.93 3.06 21.09
CA ASP A 224 7.59 3.59 22.29
C ASP A 224 7.16 5.03 22.61
N GLN A 225 6.68 5.78 21.61
CA GLN A 225 6.13 7.13 21.73
C GLN A 225 4.59 7.17 21.75
N GLY A 226 3.95 6.00 21.81
CA GLY A 226 2.52 5.81 21.91
C GLY A 226 1.77 5.94 20.58
N ALA A 227 2.41 5.64 19.45
CA ALA A 227 1.72 5.50 18.16
C ALA A 227 0.60 4.46 18.21
N ALA A 228 -0.41 4.64 17.37
CA ALA A 228 -1.54 3.71 17.28
C ALA A 228 -1.12 2.43 16.55
N LYS A 229 -1.76 1.32 16.89
CA LYS A 229 -1.53 0.01 16.31
C LYS A 229 -2.68 -0.36 15.39
N PHE A 230 -2.35 -0.60 14.13
CA PHE A 230 -3.25 -1.16 13.15
C PHE A 230 -2.86 -2.60 12.86
N SER A 231 -3.64 -3.25 12.02
CA SER A 231 -3.32 -4.56 11.48
C SER A 231 -3.22 -4.43 9.97
N ARG A 232 -2.11 -4.92 9.41
CA ARG A 232 -1.89 -5.12 7.97
C ARG A 232 -2.51 -4.03 7.10
N LEU A 233 -1.97 -2.82 7.25
CA LEU A 233 -2.48 -1.67 6.51
C LEU A 233 -2.03 -1.78 5.08
N GLU A 234 -2.98 -1.69 4.15
CA GLU A 234 -2.67 -1.97 2.76
C GLU A 234 -2.84 -0.75 1.84
N GLY A 235 -3.60 -0.86 0.74
CA GLY A 235 -3.78 0.24 -0.21
C GLY A 235 -4.16 1.58 0.45
N THR A 236 -3.69 2.69 -0.13
CA THR A 236 -3.99 4.06 0.30
C THR A 236 -4.35 4.94 -0.91
N VAL A 237 -5.29 5.87 -0.72
CA VAL A 237 -5.66 6.86 -1.75
C VAL A 237 -6.00 8.21 -1.13
N ALA A 238 -5.47 9.28 -1.73
CA ALA A 238 -5.80 10.65 -1.35
C ALA A 238 -6.96 11.17 -2.19
N ASP A 239 -8.05 11.59 -1.56
CA ASP A 239 -9.17 12.20 -2.24
C ASP A 239 -9.98 13.15 -1.32
N ARG A 240 -10.44 14.27 -1.89
CA ARG A 240 -11.24 15.32 -1.20
C ARG A 240 -10.75 15.71 0.21
N GLY A 241 -9.43 15.86 0.38
CA GLY A 241 -8.80 16.26 1.65
C GLY A 241 -8.74 15.15 2.69
N ARG A 242 -8.89 13.90 2.25
CA ARG A 242 -8.79 12.70 3.08
C ARG A 242 -7.81 11.71 2.49
N ILE A 243 -7.23 10.89 3.36
CA ILE A 243 -6.55 9.67 2.98
C ILE A 243 -7.46 8.51 3.38
N PHE A 244 -7.86 7.70 2.41
CA PHE A 244 -8.53 6.43 2.67
C PHE A 244 -7.51 5.33 2.60
N PHE A 245 -7.65 4.33 3.47
CA PHE A 245 -6.76 3.19 3.48
C PHE A 245 -7.44 1.97 4.05
N THR A 246 -6.96 0.80 3.65
CA THR A 246 -7.46 -0.49 4.08
C THR A 246 -6.60 -1.06 5.20
N SER A 247 -7.23 -1.95 5.95
CA SER A 247 -6.61 -2.87 6.88
C SER A 247 -7.16 -4.22 6.46
N THR A 248 -6.32 -5.07 5.87
CA THR A 248 -6.78 -6.29 5.17
C THR A 248 -7.41 -7.25 6.16
N GLN A 249 -6.79 -7.39 7.31
CA GLN A 249 -7.35 -8.03 8.48
C GLN A 249 -7.34 -7.02 9.62
N GLY A 250 -8.28 -7.17 10.55
CA GLY A 250 -8.55 -6.12 11.53
C GLY A 250 -10.04 -6.03 11.81
N GLY A 251 -10.39 -5.53 12.99
CA GLY A 251 -11.76 -5.55 13.47
C GLY A 251 -12.09 -6.80 14.27
N THR A 252 -13.38 -6.98 14.53
CA THR A 252 -13.89 -8.08 15.36
C THR A 252 -13.83 -9.40 14.60
N LEU A 253 -13.34 -10.48 15.24
CA LEU A 253 -13.46 -11.84 14.70
C LEU A 253 -14.95 -12.20 14.53
N PRO A 254 -15.42 -12.52 13.30
CA PRO A 254 -16.79 -12.95 13.09
C PRO A 254 -17.12 -14.25 13.84
N PRO A 255 -18.30 -14.36 14.48
CA PRO A 255 -18.67 -15.57 15.22
C PRO A 255 -18.67 -16.83 14.34
N GLY A 256 -17.89 -17.83 14.76
CA GLY A 256 -17.83 -19.14 14.09
C GLY A 256 -16.76 -19.24 13.00
N GLU A 257 -16.04 -18.16 12.72
CA GLU A 257 -14.89 -18.17 11.81
C GLU A 257 -13.58 -18.43 12.57
N PRO A 258 -12.58 -19.07 11.93
CA PRO A 258 -11.25 -19.20 12.51
C PRO A 258 -10.51 -17.86 12.48
N ASP A 259 -9.56 -17.67 13.40
CA ASP A 259 -8.61 -16.55 13.31
C ASP A 259 -7.83 -16.64 11.98
N PRO A 260 -7.59 -15.50 11.30
CA PRO A 260 -6.69 -15.45 10.15
C PRO A 260 -5.23 -15.66 10.59
N SER A 261 -4.34 -15.89 9.63
CA SER A 261 -2.95 -16.33 9.87
C SER A 261 -1.98 -15.24 10.33
N GLY A 262 -2.32 -13.95 10.22
CA GLY A 262 -1.46 -12.85 10.64
C GLY A 262 -1.99 -12.07 11.85
N TYR A 263 -1.38 -10.91 12.11
CA TYR A 263 -1.76 -10.00 13.19
C TYR A 263 -3.13 -9.37 12.94
N GLY A 264 -4.08 -9.38 13.87
CA GLY A 264 -5.46 -8.91 13.66
C GLY A 264 -6.42 -10.07 13.40
N ARG A 265 -7.68 -9.91 13.82
CA ARG A 265 -8.63 -11.05 13.93
C ARG A 265 -9.88 -10.94 13.07
N GLY A 266 -10.22 -9.73 12.63
CA GLY A 266 -11.37 -9.51 11.76
C GLY A 266 -11.04 -9.67 10.27
N ARG A 267 -12.05 -9.46 9.42
CA ARG A 267 -11.99 -9.64 7.96
C ARG A 267 -11.70 -8.36 7.18
N GLY A 268 -11.33 -7.31 7.90
CA GLY A 268 -10.83 -6.07 7.32
C GLY A 268 -11.66 -4.85 7.68
N GLN A 269 -11.00 -3.70 7.56
CA GLN A 269 -11.52 -2.39 7.92
C GLN A 269 -11.15 -1.35 6.87
N ILE A 270 -12.02 -0.37 6.67
CA ILE A 270 -11.79 0.78 5.79
C ILE A 270 -11.71 2.04 6.64
N TRP A 271 -10.55 2.69 6.59
CA TRP A 271 -10.24 3.86 7.40
C TRP A 271 -10.24 5.13 6.55
N SER A 272 -10.52 6.27 7.20
CA SER A 272 -10.38 7.59 6.61
C SER A 272 -9.67 8.55 7.56
N TYR A 273 -8.68 9.26 7.05
CA TYR A 273 -7.96 10.30 7.76
C TYR A 273 -8.21 11.67 7.11
N ASP A 274 -8.88 12.58 7.84
CA ASP A 274 -9.06 13.98 7.43
C ASP A 274 -7.77 14.78 7.72
N THR A 275 -7.07 15.19 6.65
CA THR A 275 -5.74 15.81 6.78
C THR A 275 -5.81 17.24 7.32
N VAL A 276 -6.97 17.89 7.25
CA VAL A 276 -7.20 19.26 7.73
C VAL A 276 -7.65 19.26 9.19
N ARG A 277 -8.57 18.36 9.54
CA ARG A 277 -9.11 18.27 10.91
C ARG A 277 -8.26 17.42 11.83
N HIS A 278 -7.33 16.63 11.28
CA HIS A 278 -6.53 15.65 12.02
C HIS A 278 -7.41 14.66 12.80
N VAL A 279 -8.40 14.10 12.11
CA VAL A 279 -9.32 13.10 12.65
C VAL A 279 -9.25 11.84 11.80
N LEU A 280 -8.99 10.72 12.46
CA LEU A 280 -9.12 9.38 11.90
C LEU A 280 -10.54 8.86 12.18
N GLU A 281 -11.13 8.16 11.23
CA GLU A 281 -12.48 7.60 11.30
C GLU A 281 -12.52 6.19 10.70
N LEU A 282 -13.17 5.26 11.40
CA LEU A 282 -13.46 3.93 10.85
C LEU A 282 -14.74 4.01 10.02
N LEU A 283 -14.64 3.86 8.70
CA LEU A 283 -15.79 3.96 7.79
C LEU A 283 -16.56 2.65 7.68
N TYR A 284 -15.85 1.53 7.72
CA TYR A 284 -16.45 0.21 7.52
C TYR A 284 -15.60 -0.85 8.22
N GLU A 285 -16.28 -1.87 8.76
CA GLU A 285 -15.67 -3.09 9.29
C GLU A 285 -16.42 -4.28 8.67
N SER A 286 -15.69 -5.25 8.14
CA SER A 286 -16.30 -6.43 7.55
C SER A 286 -17.01 -7.28 8.61
N PRO A 287 -18.31 -7.61 8.43
CA PRO A 287 -19.04 -8.42 9.39
C PRO A 287 -18.71 -9.92 9.29
N THR A 288 -18.39 -10.41 8.09
CA THR A 288 -18.00 -11.80 7.78
C THR A 288 -17.21 -11.83 6.47
N LYS A 289 -16.44 -12.90 6.23
CA LYS A 289 -15.68 -13.04 4.97
C LYS A 289 -16.57 -13.07 3.72
N GLU A 290 -17.83 -13.50 3.84
CA GLU A 290 -18.75 -13.53 2.69
C GLU A 290 -19.20 -12.15 2.22
N VAL A 291 -19.05 -11.12 3.06
CA VAL A 291 -19.45 -9.73 2.73
C VAL A 291 -18.28 -8.92 2.20
N LEU A 292 -17.14 -8.98 2.89
CA LEU A 292 -15.87 -8.38 2.48
C LEU A 292 -14.75 -9.23 3.10
N ASP A 293 -13.82 -9.71 2.31
CA ASP A 293 -12.69 -10.51 2.81
C ASP A 293 -11.38 -9.87 2.36
N MET A 294 -10.50 -9.57 3.32
CA MET A 294 -9.15 -9.07 3.05
C MET A 294 -9.10 -7.91 2.03
N PRO A 295 -9.77 -6.77 2.31
CA PRO A 295 -9.70 -5.62 1.44
C PRO A 295 -8.26 -5.09 1.40
N ASP A 296 -7.69 -5.06 0.21
CA ASP A 296 -6.35 -4.59 -0.05
C ASP A 296 -6.40 -3.26 -0.82
N ASN A 297 -6.25 -3.32 -2.15
CA ASN A 297 -5.95 -2.14 -2.91
C ASN A 297 -7.18 -1.24 -3.05
N VAL A 298 -6.97 0.07 -2.93
CA VAL A 298 -8.07 1.05 -2.86
C VAL A 298 -7.90 2.21 -3.85
N THR A 299 -9.01 2.61 -4.46
CA THR A 299 -9.10 3.88 -5.19
C THR A 299 -10.46 4.56 -4.96
N THR A 300 -10.71 5.69 -5.60
CA THR A 300 -11.98 6.43 -5.47
C THR A 300 -12.59 6.75 -6.83
N SER A 301 -13.92 6.65 -6.91
CA SER A 301 -14.68 7.11 -8.07
C SER A 301 -14.75 8.63 -8.12
N GLN A 302 -15.16 9.16 -9.28
CA GLN A 302 -15.35 10.60 -9.49
C GLN A 302 -16.35 11.20 -8.50
N GLN A 303 -17.32 10.42 -8.05
CA GLN A 303 -18.36 10.85 -7.13
C GLN A 303 -18.07 10.51 -5.67
N GLY A 304 -17.09 9.64 -5.42
CA GLY A 304 -16.52 9.42 -4.09
C GLY A 304 -16.88 8.11 -3.42
N ALA A 305 -17.46 7.18 -4.17
CA ALA A 305 -17.43 5.79 -3.75
C ALA A 305 -15.98 5.31 -3.71
N ILE A 306 -15.66 4.51 -2.71
CA ILE A 306 -14.37 3.84 -2.57
C ILE A 306 -14.45 2.53 -3.36
N VAL A 307 -13.44 2.24 -4.17
CA VAL A 307 -13.29 0.96 -4.88
C VAL A 307 -12.25 0.14 -4.15
N LEU A 308 -12.59 -1.10 -3.84
CA LEU A 308 -11.75 -2.02 -3.07
C LEU A 308 -11.47 -3.25 -3.92
N CYS A 309 -10.24 -3.73 -3.89
CA CYS A 309 -9.83 -5.03 -4.40
C CYS A 309 -9.64 -5.98 -3.20
N GLU A 310 -10.17 -7.18 -3.28
CA GLU A 310 -9.95 -8.22 -2.26
C GLU A 310 -8.74 -9.10 -2.59
N ASP A 311 -8.00 -9.48 -1.55
CA ASP A 311 -6.96 -10.52 -1.51
C ASP A 311 -7.33 -11.60 -0.47
N GLY A 312 -8.55 -12.13 -0.60
CA GLY A 312 -9.04 -13.26 0.16
C GLY A 312 -8.59 -14.59 -0.44
N GLY A 313 -8.66 -15.65 0.38
CA GLY A 313 -8.30 -17.01 -0.05
C GLY A 313 -9.35 -17.72 -0.93
N GLU A 314 -10.55 -17.15 -1.06
CA GLU A 314 -11.69 -17.78 -1.74
C GLU A 314 -12.51 -16.75 -2.53
N GLY A 315 -12.26 -16.64 -3.84
CA GLY A 315 -13.07 -15.83 -4.75
C GLY A 315 -12.98 -14.34 -4.50
N ASN A 316 -12.02 -13.68 -5.15
CA ASN A 316 -11.75 -12.25 -4.97
C ASN A 316 -12.69 -11.34 -5.76
N TYR A 317 -13.19 -10.30 -5.11
CA TYR A 317 -14.07 -9.30 -5.72
C TYR A 317 -13.38 -7.94 -5.87
N ILE A 318 -13.94 -7.16 -6.80
CA ILE A 318 -13.90 -5.71 -6.71
C ILE A 318 -15.20 -5.28 -6.03
N ARG A 319 -15.09 -4.59 -4.90
CA ARG A 319 -16.24 -4.03 -4.18
C ARG A 319 -16.29 -2.52 -4.35
N GLY A 320 -17.48 -1.96 -4.21
CA GLY A 320 -17.67 -0.53 -4.03
C GLY A 320 -18.24 -0.24 -2.64
N LEU A 321 -17.74 0.79 -1.98
CA LEU A 321 -18.27 1.34 -0.73
C LEU A 321 -18.73 2.78 -0.99
N THR A 322 -20.04 3.01 -0.91
CA THR A 322 -20.64 4.32 -1.16
C THR A 322 -20.32 5.32 -0.04
N PRO A 323 -20.42 6.64 -0.29
CA PRO A 323 -20.22 7.65 0.76
C PRO A 323 -21.16 7.54 1.97
N ASP A 324 -22.31 6.89 1.83
CA ASP A 324 -23.26 6.61 2.93
C ASP A 324 -23.02 5.24 3.60
N GLY A 325 -21.96 4.53 3.24
CA GLY A 325 -21.49 3.31 3.92
C GLY A 325 -22.13 2.01 3.43
N GLN A 326 -22.69 1.99 2.21
CA GLN A 326 -23.23 0.77 1.60
C GLN A 326 -22.16 0.08 0.77
N LEU A 327 -21.90 -1.20 1.08
CA LEU A 327 -21.03 -2.05 0.28
C LEU A 327 -21.84 -2.71 -0.86
N PHE A 328 -21.24 -2.84 -2.04
CA PHE A 328 -21.83 -3.60 -3.16
C PHE A 328 -20.76 -4.30 -3.99
N ASP A 329 -21.18 -5.38 -4.64
CA ASP A 329 -20.33 -6.18 -5.52
C ASP A 329 -20.26 -5.50 -6.89
N PHE A 330 -19.05 -5.22 -7.36
CA PHE A 330 -18.86 -4.68 -8.71
C PHE A 330 -18.43 -5.75 -9.71
N ALA A 331 -17.40 -6.52 -9.36
CA ALA A 331 -16.90 -7.61 -10.19
C ALA A 331 -16.33 -8.73 -9.32
N VAL A 332 -16.19 -9.92 -9.91
CA VAL A 332 -15.55 -11.10 -9.28
C VAL A 332 -14.53 -11.68 -10.26
N ASN A 333 -13.42 -12.20 -9.73
CA ASN A 333 -12.48 -12.95 -10.54
C ASN A 333 -13.10 -14.30 -10.95
N ALA A 334 -13.45 -14.42 -12.23
CA ALA A 334 -14.06 -15.61 -12.82
C ALA A 334 -13.13 -16.31 -13.82
N ILE A 335 -11.81 -16.11 -13.72
CA ILE A 335 -10.84 -16.76 -14.61
C ILE A 335 -10.73 -18.23 -14.20
N ALA A 336 -11.11 -19.13 -15.11
CA ALA A 336 -11.14 -20.56 -14.84
C ALA A 336 -9.78 -21.12 -14.41
N GLY A 337 -9.74 -21.75 -13.22
CA GLY A 337 -8.53 -22.31 -12.60
C GLY A 337 -7.61 -21.27 -11.94
N ARG A 338 -8.05 -20.02 -11.85
CA ARG A 338 -7.34 -18.86 -11.27
C ARG A 338 -8.30 -17.98 -10.47
N GLU A 339 -9.39 -18.57 -9.95
CA GLU A 339 -10.46 -17.85 -9.25
C GLU A 339 -10.01 -17.23 -7.93
N ASN A 340 -8.90 -17.73 -7.37
CA ASN A 340 -8.29 -17.23 -6.15
C ASN A 340 -7.08 -16.31 -6.41
N ASP A 341 -6.72 -16.03 -7.67
CA ASP A 341 -5.77 -14.93 -7.92
C ASP A 341 -6.42 -13.63 -7.43
N GLU A 342 -5.65 -12.78 -6.75
CA GLU A 342 -6.14 -11.52 -6.23
C GLU A 342 -6.37 -10.48 -7.33
N PHE A 343 -7.26 -9.53 -7.03
CA PHE A 343 -7.26 -8.28 -7.77
C PHE A 343 -6.18 -7.38 -7.18
N ALA A 344 -5.23 -6.93 -8.01
CA ALA A 344 -4.16 -6.05 -7.58
C ALA A 344 -4.18 -4.75 -8.35
N GLY A 345 -4.26 -3.64 -7.63
CA GLY A 345 -4.13 -2.27 -8.10
C GLY A 345 -5.29 -1.85 -8.99
N SER A 346 -6.20 -1.05 -8.44
CA SER A 346 -7.25 -0.38 -9.22
C SER A 346 -7.00 1.12 -9.34
N THR A 347 -7.28 1.69 -10.51
CA THR A 347 -7.18 3.14 -10.70
C THR A 347 -8.07 3.63 -11.83
N PHE A 348 -8.75 4.76 -11.62
CA PHE A 348 -9.46 5.44 -12.69
C PHE A 348 -8.49 6.22 -13.58
N SER A 349 -8.80 6.27 -14.88
CA SER A 349 -8.18 7.23 -15.79
C SER A 349 -8.44 8.67 -15.29
N PRO A 350 -7.59 9.66 -15.63
CA PRO A 350 -7.75 11.03 -15.14
C PRO A 350 -9.09 11.70 -15.49
N ASP A 351 -9.75 11.23 -16.55
CA ASP A 351 -11.08 11.65 -16.99
C ASP A 351 -12.22 10.76 -16.45
N TYR A 352 -11.89 9.80 -15.59
CA TYR A 352 -12.78 8.80 -14.99
C TYR A 352 -13.57 7.97 -16.01
N HIS A 353 -13.13 7.90 -17.27
CA HIS A 353 -13.80 7.09 -18.29
C HIS A 353 -13.54 5.59 -18.14
N THR A 354 -12.33 5.22 -17.70
CA THR A 354 -11.87 3.84 -17.62
C THR A 354 -11.38 3.52 -16.22
N LEU A 355 -11.85 2.41 -15.64
CA LEU A 355 -11.25 1.79 -14.47
C LEU A 355 -10.25 0.74 -14.97
N PHE A 356 -8.98 0.88 -14.59
CA PHE A 356 -7.98 -0.15 -14.78
C PHE A 356 -7.87 -0.97 -13.49
N VAL A 357 -7.72 -2.29 -13.63
CA VAL A 357 -7.48 -3.21 -12.51
C VAL A 357 -6.61 -4.37 -12.98
N ASN A 358 -5.72 -4.88 -12.13
CA ASN A 358 -4.90 -6.04 -12.47
C ASN A 358 -5.34 -7.31 -11.74
N ILE A 359 -4.87 -8.43 -12.26
CA ILE A 359 -4.79 -9.71 -11.54
C ILE A 359 -3.31 -9.97 -11.29
N GLN A 360 -2.92 -10.14 -10.03
CA GLN A 360 -1.55 -10.52 -9.65
C GLN A 360 -1.44 -12.05 -9.68
N SER A 361 -0.46 -12.54 -10.44
CA SER A 361 -0.04 -13.94 -10.48
C SER A 361 1.15 -14.12 -11.41
N ASP A 362 1.64 -15.36 -11.54
CA ASP A 362 2.62 -15.79 -12.54
C ASP A 362 2.24 -15.41 -13.98
N SER A 363 0.94 -15.18 -14.26
CA SER A 363 0.43 -14.70 -15.55
C SER A 363 -0.50 -13.51 -15.33
N GLY A 364 0.09 -12.40 -14.87
CA GLY A 364 -0.63 -11.17 -14.57
C GLY A 364 -1.39 -10.59 -15.77
N LEU A 365 -2.56 -10.01 -15.48
CA LEU A 365 -3.46 -9.40 -16.46
C LEU A 365 -3.81 -7.98 -16.05
N THR A 366 -4.06 -7.10 -17.02
CA THR A 366 -4.64 -5.78 -16.78
C THR A 366 -5.95 -5.68 -17.54
N PHE A 367 -7.04 -5.40 -16.83
CA PHE A 367 -8.34 -5.09 -17.42
C PHE A 367 -8.51 -3.59 -17.58
N ALA A 368 -9.18 -3.20 -18.66
CA ALA A 368 -9.72 -1.86 -18.86
C ALA A 368 -11.24 -2.00 -18.88
N ILE A 369 -11.92 -1.37 -17.92
CA ILE A 369 -13.37 -1.41 -17.77
C ILE A 369 -13.88 -0.01 -18.09
N TRP A 370 -14.89 0.09 -18.95
CA TRP A 370 -15.48 1.36 -19.34
C TRP A 370 -16.83 1.58 -18.64
N GLY A 371 -17.12 2.84 -18.33
CA GLY A 371 -18.41 3.26 -17.77
C GLY A 371 -19.60 3.02 -18.71
N PRO A 372 -20.78 3.52 -18.36
CA PRO A 372 -21.01 4.75 -17.59
C PRO A 372 -20.90 4.59 -16.07
N TRP A 373 -20.08 5.43 -15.42
CA TRP A 373 -19.84 5.41 -13.96
C TRP A 373 -20.78 6.32 -13.17
N ASP A 374 -21.46 7.23 -13.85
CA ASP A 374 -22.52 8.09 -13.31
C ASP A 374 -23.83 7.32 -13.08
N LEU A 375 -23.88 6.04 -13.46
CA LEU A 375 -24.96 5.10 -13.20
C LEU A 375 -24.51 4.05 -12.17
N GLY A 376 -25.40 3.68 -11.25
CA GLY A 376 -25.14 2.61 -10.27
C GLY A 376 -24.44 3.07 -8.99
N GLY A 377 -23.77 2.13 -8.32
CA GLY A 377 -23.22 2.32 -6.97
C GLY A 377 -21.96 3.16 -6.87
N PHE A 378 -21.25 3.40 -7.98
CA PHE A 378 -20.08 4.30 -7.99
C PHE A 378 -20.43 5.79 -8.12
N ARG A 379 -21.74 6.11 -8.18
CA ARG A 379 -22.30 7.46 -8.20
C ARG A 379 -22.14 8.21 -6.86
#